data_AF-A0AAV9TL37-F1
#
_entry.id   AF-A0AAV9TL37-F1
#
_cell.length_a   1.000
_cell.length_b   1.000
_cell.length_c   1.000
_cell.angle_alpha   90.00
_cell.angle_beta   90.00
_cell.angle_gamma   90.00
#
_symmetry.space_group_name_H-M   'P 1'
#
loop_
_entity.id
_entity.type
_entity.pdbx_description
1 polymer ?
#
loop_
_entity_poly.entity_id
_entity_poly.type
_entity_poly.pdbx_seq_one_letter_code
_entity_poly.pdbx_strand_id
1 'polypeptide(L)'
;MEFGDEDHPSWLSSPMGVFAQSHDGIEIPGDLDTLATESPHIHNMGATSQKDPELLGLARTLENTPWCENYELMVSGMMYNPVDPVLVEGRHRGRRLAREFNDLDHREHTVDEISEKKTEVLQRMLGAVGTGTYIEAPLFVDYGCNVIFGKNCFANFNLTILDVSLVIIGDRVQFGPNVSIYCAGHDTSVLSRIKFVEYGLPVRIEDDCWIGGGTIILPGVTIGRGTTVGSGAVVTKSLPPYSVAVGSPARVIKTLQTVEEELADPANPYRDLPGNLPDRE
;
A
#
# COMPACT_ATOMS: atom_id res chain seq x y z
N MET A 1 5.87 24.50 -53.14
CA MET A 1 5.17 23.26 -52.74
C MET A 1 5.91 22.72 -51.55
N GLU A 2 5.34 22.99 -50.38
CA GLU A 2 5.73 22.41 -49.11
C GLU A 2 5.44 20.89 -49.15
N PHE A 3 6.32 20.11 -48.55
CA PHE A 3 6.00 18.75 -48.13
C PHE A 3 6.02 18.73 -46.61
N GLY A 4 4.86 18.41 -46.05
CA GLY A 4 4.53 18.51 -44.65
C GLY A 4 5.12 17.40 -43.79
N ASP A 5 5.10 17.72 -42.49
CA ASP A 5 5.34 16.81 -41.37
C ASP A 5 4.33 15.66 -41.37
N GLU A 6 4.82 14.42 -41.26
CA GLU A 6 4.03 13.27 -40.85
C GLU A 6 4.73 12.50 -39.72
N ASP A 7 3.96 12.35 -38.64
CA ASP A 7 3.87 11.21 -37.73
C ASP A 7 4.98 10.96 -36.69
N HIS A 8 4.85 11.69 -35.58
CA HIS A 8 5.23 11.18 -34.26
C HIS A 8 4.17 10.19 -33.74
N PRO A 9 4.55 8.99 -33.26
CA PRO A 9 3.57 8.01 -32.82
C PRO A 9 2.99 8.31 -31.42
N SER A 10 1.66 8.23 -31.33
CA SER A 10 0.80 8.70 -30.24
C SER A 10 0.49 7.65 -29.16
N TRP A 11 1.50 7.13 -28.45
CA TRP A 11 1.28 6.19 -27.32
C TRP A 11 1.34 6.85 -25.92
N LEU A 12 1.21 8.18 -25.83
CA LEU A 12 1.16 8.92 -24.56
C LEU A 12 -0.24 9.42 -24.17
N SER A 13 -1.30 8.81 -24.70
CA SER A 13 -2.67 9.16 -24.34
C SER A 13 -3.51 7.89 -24.11
N SER A 14 -3.31 7.25 -22.97
CA SER A 14 -4.35 6.37 -22.41
C SER A 14 -5.33 7.23 -21.63
N PRO A 15 -6.61 7.31 -22.03
CA PRO A 15 -7.61 7.99 -21.23
C PRO A 15 -7.95 7.10 -20.03
N MET A 16 -7.59 7.56 -18.82
CA MET A 16 -8.25 7.18 -17.57
C MET A 16 -9.71 7.65 -17.66
N GLY A 17 -10.55 6.84 -18.30
CA GLY A 17 -11.94 7.16 -18.57
C GLY A 17 -12.83 5.98 -18.20
N VAL A 18 -13.74 6.27 -17.26
CA VAL A 18 -14.87 5.44 -16.80
C VAL A 18 -14.50 4.38 -15.77
N PHE A 19 -14.32 4.81 -14.52
CA PHE A 19 -14.58 3.93 -13.38
C PHE A 19 -16.10 3.72 -13.27
N ALA A 20 -16.51 2.45 -13.22
CA ALA A 20 -17.89 2.06 -13.01
C ALA A 20 -18.45 2.70 -11.72
N GLN A 21 -19.61 3.34 -11.84
CA GLN A 21 -20.43 3.69 -10.68
C GLN A 21 -21.05 2.40 -10.14
N SER A 22 -20.66 1.98 -8.94
CA SER A 22 -21.43 0.97 -8.22
C SER A 22 -21.42 1.17 -6.71
N HIS A 23 -22.62 1.47 -6.22
CA HIS A 23 -23.26 1.10 -4.95
C HIS A 23 -22.63 1.56 -3.62
N ASP A 24 -23.44 2.34 -2.90
CA ASP A 24 -23.24 2.81 -1.54
C ASP A 24 -22.97 1.67 -0.54
N GLY A 25 -22.03 1.93 0.38
CA GLY A 25 -22.23 1.55 1.78
C GLY A 25 -21.21 0.63 2.42
N ILE A 26 -19.92 1.03 2.47
CA ILE A 26 -19.09 0.80 3.67
C ILE A 26 -18.39 2.12 3.97
N GLU A 27 -18.85 2.82 5.01
CA GLU A 27 -18.10 3.91 5.62
C GLU A 27 -16.87 3.30 6.30
N ILE A 28 -15.70 3.44 5.66
CA ILE A 28 -14.43 3.35 6.37
C ILE A 28 -14.47 4.47 7.42
N PRO A 29 -14.27 4.21 8.72
CA PRO A 29 -14.35 5.23 9.75
C PRO A 29 -13.54 6.46 9.34
N GLY A 30 -14.19 7.62 9.34
CA GLY A 30 -13.57 8.91 9.07
C GLY A 30 -12.42 9.18 10.02
N ASP A 31 -11.42 9.90 9.50
CA ASP A 31 -10.16 10.31 10.13
C ASP A 31 -9.09 9.23 10.32
N LEU A 32 -8.52 8.77 9.19
CA LEU A 32 -7.12 8.29 9.19
C LEU A 32 -6.14 9.42 9.58
N ASP A 33 -6.54 10.70 9.48
CA ASP A 33 -5.73 11.86 9.85
C ASP A 33 -5.48 12.01 11.36
N THR A 34 -6.32 11.42 12.23
CA THR A 34 -6.06 11.44 13.69
C THR A 34 -4.94 10.50 14.14
N LEU A 35 -4.42 9.66 13.24
CA LEU A 35 -3.23 8.83 13.48
C LEU A 35 -1.92 9.53 13.07
N ALA A 36 -1.97 10.77 12.58
CA ALA A 36 -0.82 11.52 12.06
C ALA A 36 -0.04 12.34 13.12
N THR A 37 -0.37 12.22 14.42
CA THR A 37 0.30 13.03 15.46
C THR A 37 1.19 12.20 16.37
N GLU A 38 2.51 12.40 16.19
CA GLU A 38 3.61 12.09 17.10
C GLU A 38 3.74 10.63 17.58
N SER A 39 4.12 9.72 16.68
CA SER A 39 4.73 8.47 17.13
C SER A 39 6.21 8.71 17.49
N PRO A 40 6.62 8.51 18.76
CA PRO A 40 7.97 8.84 19.21
C PRO A 40 8.97 7.88 18.56
N HIS A 41 9.90 8.45 17.77
CA HIS A 41 11.16 7.85 17.32
C HIS A 41 11.34 6.34 17.59
N ILE A 42 10.72 5.47 16.78
CA ILE A 42 11.00 4.03 16.87
C ILE A 42 12.32 3.77 16.13
N HIS A 43 13.42 3.97 16.85
CA HIS A 43 14.79 3.67 16.42
C HIS A 43 15.19 2.20 16.60
N ASN A 44 14.23 1.28 16.77
CA ASN A 44 14.54 -0.13 16.99
C ASN A 44 13.94 -0.98 15.85
N MET A 45 14.79 -1.41 14.90
CA MET A 45 14.44 -2.39 13.86
C MET A 45 14.37 -3.81 14.45
N GLY A 46 13.47 -4.03 15.42
CA GLY A 46 13.38 -5.29 16.14
C GLY A 46 12.00 -5.48 16.76
N ALA A 47 11.76 -6.69 17.28
CA ALA A 47 10.50 -7.02 17.92
C ALA A 47 10.20 -6.14 19.14
N THR A 48 8.93 -5.81 19.33
CA THR A 48 8.42 -5.15 20.53
C THR A 48 8.29 -6.15 21.69
N SER A 49 8.22 -5.63 22.91
CA SER A 49 8.11 -6.44 24.13
C SER A 49 6.67 -6.54 24.66
N GLN A 50 5.72 -5.82 24.07
CA GLN A 50 4.34 -5.77 24.52
C GLN A 50 3.40 -5.61 23.33
N LYS A 51 2.16 -6.10 23.50
CA LYS A 51 1.10 -5.95 22.51
C LYS A 51 0.75 -4.47 22.35
N ASP A 52 0.42 -4.07 21.13
CA ASP A 52 0.04 -2.70 20.79
C ASP A 52 -1.50 -2.62 20.73
N PRO A 53 -2.16 -1.95 21.68
CA PRO A 53 -3.61 -1.91 21.74
C PRO A 53 -4.23 -1.15 20.55
N GLU A 54 -3.52 -0.22 19.93
CA GLU A 54 -4.02 0.54 18.78
C GLU A 54 -3.99 -0.33 17.52
N LEU A 55 -2.88 -1.04 17.28
CA LEU A 55 -2.78 -1.98 16.16
C LEU A 55 -3.78 -3.13 16.30
N LEU A 56 -3.99 -3.64 17.52
CA LEU A 56 -5.01 -4.65 17.78
C LEU A 56 -6.43 -4.10 17.59
N GLY A 57 -6.68 -2.87 18.04
CA GLY A 57 -7.95 -2.18 17.83
C GLY A 57 -8.30 -2.08 16.35
N LEU A 58 -7.36 -1.61 15.54
CA LEU A 58 -7.53 -1.51 14.10
C LEU A 58 -7.66 -2.90 13.45
N ALA A 59 -6.82 -3.87 13.80
CA ALA A 59 -6.93 -5.23 13.27
C ALA A 59 -8.31 -5.87 13.54
N ARG A 60 -8.99 -5.50 14.64
CA ARG A 60 -10.34 -5.99 14.97
C ARG A 60 -11.44 -5.43 14.08
N THR A 61 -11.19 -4.31 13.40
CA THR A 61 -12.14 -3.77 12.42
C THR A 61 -12.00 -4.45 11.06
N LEU A 62 -10.94 -5.23 10.83
CA LEU A 62 -10.66 -5.89 9.57
C LEU A 62 -11.31 -7.28 9.50
N GLU A 63 -11.81 -7.61 8.33
CA GLU A 63 -12.46 -8.90 8.09
C GLU A 63 -11.44 -10.03 7.89
N ASN A 64 -11.86 -11.26 8.20
CA ASN A 64 -11.10 -12.49 7.90
C ASN A 64 -9.72 -12.60 8.55
N THR A 65 -9.49 -11.84 9.61
CA THR A 65 -8.24 -11.85 10.39
C THR A 65 -8.12 -13.15 11.21
N PRO A 66 -6.98 -13.87 11.15
CA PRO A 66 -6.81 -15.19 11.75
C PRO A 66 -6.50 -15.10 13.26
N TRP A 67 -7.48 -14.65 14.06
CA TRP A 67 -7.30 -14.41 15.50
C TRP A 67 -6.85 -15.65 16.28
N CYS A 68 -5.67 -15.54 16.87
CA CYS A 68 -5.11 -16.41 17.90
C CYS A 68 -4.06 -15.61 18.69
N GLU A 69 -3.49 -16.18 19.75
CA GLU A 69 -2.42 -15.49 20.52
C GLU A 69 -1.24 -15.09 19.62
N ASN A 70 -0.79 -15.98 18.72
CA ASN A 70 0.30 -15.65 17.80
C ASN A 70 -0.05 -14.56 16.79
N TYR A 71 -1.33 -14.43 16.39
CA TYR A 71 -1.78 -13.32 15.57
C TYR A 71 -1.71 -12.00 16.31
N GLU A 72 -2.12 -11.97 17.58
CA GLU A 72 -2.02 -10.77 18.42
C GLU A 72 -0.57 -10.32 18.61
N LEU A 73 0.33 -11.28 18.85
CA LEU A 73 1.77 -11.03 18.94
C LEU A 73 2.32 -10.51 17.61
N MET A 74 1.98 -11.18 16.50
CA MET A 74 2.42 -10.86 15.14
C MET A 74 2.05 -9.43 14.74
N VAL A 75 0.77 -9.08 14.80
CA VAL A 75 0.29 -7.76 14.34
C VAL A 75 0.81 -6.63 15.22
N SER A 76 1.07 -6.89 16.51
CA SER A 76 1.65 -5.94 17.47
C SER A 76 3.18 -5.81 17.39
N GLY A 77 3.83 -6.56 16.51
CA GLY A 77 5.28 -6.57 16.34
C GLY A 77 6.10 -7.28 17.40
N MET A 78 5.46 -8.13 18.20
CA MET A 78 6.17 -9.04 19.10
C MET A 78 6.70 -10.25 18.33
N MET A 79 7.67 -10.95 18.91
CA MET A 79 8.07 -12.27 18.41
C MET A 79 6.90 -13.24 18.51
N TYR A 80 6.63 -13.97 17.43
CA TYR A 80 5.57 -14.97 17.37
C TYR A 80 6.04 -16.26 16.71
N ASN A 81 5.23 -17.32 16.85
CA ASN A 81 5.41 -18.58 16.16
C ASN A 81 4.66 -18.57 14.81
N PRO A 82 5.34 -18.48 13.66
CA PRO A 82 4.70 -18.38 12.36
C PRO A 82 4.06 -19.67 11.86
N VAL A 83 4.37 -20.83 12.46
CA VAL A 83 3.74 -22.12 12.12
C VAL A 83 2.55 -22.47 13.01
N ASP A 84 2.03 -21.50 13.77
CA ASP A 84 0.72 -21.66 14.41
C ASP A 84 -0.33 -22.06 13.35
N PRO A 85 -1.10 -23.14 13.57
CA PRO A 85 -2.05 -23.64 12.56
C PRO A 85 -3.07 -22.59 12.09
N VAL A 86 -3.47 -21.66 12.96
CA VAL A 86 -4.42 -20.59 12.62
C VAL A 86 -3.77 -19.60 11.64
N LEU A 87 -2.50 -19.26 11.86
CA LEU A 87 -1.74 -18.40 10.96
C LEU A 87 -1.43 -19.08 9.63
N VAL A 88 -1.12 -20.38 9.65
CA VAL A 88 -0.90 -21.18 8.43
C VAL A 88 -2.16 -21.19 7.55
N GLU A 89 -3.34 -21.41 8.14
CA GLU A 89 -4.60 -21.36 7.39
C GLU A 89 -4.91 -19.96 6.87
N GLY A 90 -4.64 -18.92 7.66
CA GLY A 90 -4.75 -17.52 7.24
C GLY A 90 -3.92 -17.23 5.97
N ARG A 91 -2.65 -17.64 5.95
CA ARG A 91 -1.79 -17.48 4.75
C ARG A 91 -2.28 -18.30 3.57
N HIS A 92 -2.76 -19.52 3.82
CA HIS A 92 -3.31 -20.37 2.77
C HIS A 92 -4.54 -19.74 2.12
N ARG A 93 -5.44 -19.16 2.93
CA ARG A 93 -6.59 -18.38 2.45
C ARG A 93 -6.14 -17.20 1.58
N GLY A 94 -5.20 -16.38 2.05
CA GLY A 94 -4.66 -15.24 1.29
C GLY A 94 -4.13 -15.66 -0.08
N ARG A 95 -3.31 -16.72 -0.13
CA ARG A 95 -2.74 -17.24 -1.38
C ARG A 95 -3.78 -17.79 -2.36
N ARG A 96 -4.86 -18.39 -1.86
CA ARG A 96 -5.98 -18.85 -2.70
C ARG A 96 -6.68 -17.69 -3.40
N LEU A 97 -6.95 -16.61 -2.66
CA LEU A 97 -7.60 -15.41 -3.22
C LEU A 97 -6.65 -14.63 -4.13
N ALA A 98 -5.37 -14.54 -3.80
CA ALA A 98 -4.37 -13.94 -4.68
C ALA A 98 -4.29 -14.70 -6.01
N ARG A 99 -4.37 -16.03 -5.98
CA ARG A 99 -4.45 -16.83 -7.20
C ARG A 99 -5.74 -16.57 -7.97
N GLU A 100 -6.88 -16.54 -7.30
CA GLU A 100 -8.17 -16.20 -7.93
C GLU A 100 -8.11 -14.85 -8.64
N PHE A 101 -7.50 -13.84 -8.01
CA PHE A 101 -7.29 -12.51 -8.59
C PHE A 101 -6.32 -12.53 -9.78
N ASN A 102 -5.19 -13.22 -9.64
CA ASN A 102 -4.11 -13.24 -10.64
C ASN A 102 -4.46 -14.04 -11.90
N ASP A 103 -5.34 -15.03 -11.78
CA ASP A 103 -5.71 -15.95 -12.87
C ASP A 103 -6.97 -15.48 -13.64
N LEU A 104 -7.48 -14.26 -13.41
CA LEU A 104 -8.63 -13.70 -14.15
C LEU A 104 -8.31 -13.57 -15.66
N ASP A 105 -9.10 -14.23 -16.51
CA ASP A 105 -8.88 -14.25 -17.96
C ASP A 105 -9.55 -13.07 -18.67
N HIS A 106 -8.73 -12.16 -19.17
CA HIS A 106 -9.16 -11.00 -19.95
C HIS A 106 -9.81 -11.34 -21.31
N ARG A 107 -9.73 -12.59 -21.78
CA ARG A 107 -10.36 -13.03 -23.03
C ARG A 107 -11.84 -13.40 -22.85
N GLU A 108 -12.25 -13.70 -21.63
CA GLU A 108 -13.60 -14.19 -21.31
C GLU A 108 -14.53 -13.08 -20.81
N HIS A 109 -14.03 -11.87 -20.61
CA HIS A 109 -14.71 -10.77 -19.96
C HIS A 109 -14.44 -9.43 -20.65
N THR A 110 -15.40 -8.52 -20.55
CA THR A 110 -15.19 -7.11 -20.91
C THR A 110 -14.27 -6.42 -19.89
N VAL A 111 -13.79 -5.22 -20.23
CA VAL A 111 -12.93 -4.42 -19.34
C VAL A 111 -13.64 -4.08 -18.02
N ASP A 112 -14.93 -3.76 -18.09
CA ASP A 112 -15.74 -3.41 -16.92
C ASP A 112 -15.96 -4.63 -16.03
N GLU A 113 -16.33 -5.77 -16.61
CA GLU A 113 -16.50 -7.04 -15.88
C GLU A 113 -15.21 -7.50 -15.19
N ILE A 114 -14.04 -7.34 -15.84
CA ILE A 114 -12.75 -7.62 -15.20
C ILE A 114 -12.54 -6.72 -13.99
N SER A 115 -12.85 -5.43 -14.11
CA SER A 115 -12.64 -4.45 -13.04
C SER A 115 -13.55 -4.72 -11.84
N GLU A 116 -14.81 -5.08 -12.08
CA GLU A 116 -15.77 -5.50 -11.05
C GLU A 116 -15.29 -6.78 -10.36
N LYS A 117 -14.95 -7.82 -11.11
CA LYS A 117 -14.45 -9.09 -10.55
C LYS A 117 -13.16 -8.92 -9.75
N LYS A 118 -12.22 -8.12 -10.25
CA LYS A 118 -10.99 -7.76 -9.51
C LYS A 118 -11.37 -7.14 -8.16
N THR A 119 -12.29 -6.18 -8.15
CA THR A 119 -12.76 -5.50 -6.94
C THR A 119 -13.40 -6.48 -5.95
N GLU A 120 -14.27 -7.38 -6.40
CA GLU A 120 -14.90 -8.40 -5.55
C GLU A 120 -13.87 -9.32 -4.88
N VAL A 121 -12.86 -9.77 -5.63
CA VAL A 121 -11.80 -10.62 -5.07
C VAL A 121 -10.92 -9.83 -4.10
N LEU A 122 -10.62 -8.56 -4.39
CA LEU A 122 -9.88 -7.67 -3.47
C LEU A 122 -10.64 -7.45 -2.16
N GLN A 123 -11.94 -7.20 -2.19
CA GLN A 123 -12.78 -7.04 -0.99
C GLN A 123 -12.81 -8.29 -0.12
N ARG A 124 -12.75 -9.48 -0.74
CA ARG A 124 -12.62 -10.74 0.00
C ARG A 124 -11.19 -10.97 0.51
N MET A 125 -10.18 -10.51 -0.19
CA MET A 125 -8.77 -10.79 0.12
C MET A 125 -8.19 -9.84 1.16
N LEU A 126 -8.40 -8.54 0.97
CA LEU A 126 -7.81 -7.48 1.76
C LEU A 126 -8.64 -7.18 3.02
N GLY A 127 -8.02 -6.52 4.00
CA GLY A 127 -8.74 -6.08 5.20
C GLY A 127 -9.73 -4.96 4.90
N ALA A 128 -9.35 -4.05 4.00
CA ALA A 128 -10.22 -3.02 3.44
C ALA A 128 -9.65 -2.50 2.11
N VAL A 129 -10.53 -2.09 1.20
CA VAL A 129 -10.19 -1.45 -0.07
C VAL A 129 -11.18 -0.34 -0.38
N GLY A 130 -10.70 0.89 -0.49
CA GLY A 130 -11.51 2.06 -0.80
C GLY A 130 -11.98 2.10 -2.26
N THR A 131 -13.04 2.85 -2.51
CA THR A 131 -13.63 3.03 -3.84
C THR A 131 -12.64 3.66 -4.83
N GLY A 132 -12.72 3.25 -6.10
CA GLY A 132 -11.83 3.75 -7.16
C GLY A 132 -10.40 3.21 -7.11
N THR A 133 -10.04 2.36 -6.13
CA THR A 133 -8.72 1.73 -6.08
C THR A 133 -8.60 0.60 -7.11
N TYR A 134 -7.53 0.63 -7.88
CA TYR A 134 -7.23 -0.35 -8.93
C TYR A 134 -5.84 -0.96 -8.73
N ILE A 135 -5.76 -2.28 -8.79
CA ILE A 135 -4.51 -3.03 -8.67
C ILE A 135 -4.33 -3.90 -9.91
N GLU A 136 -3.15 -3.83 -10.50
CA GLU A 136 -2.78 -4.73 -11.60
C GLU A 136 -2.35 -6.11 -11.09
N ALA A 137 -2.78 -7.13 -11.82
CA ALA A 137 -2.33 -8.50 -11.58
C ALA A 137 -0.96 -8.73 -12.23
N PRO A 138 -0.02 -9.46 -11.58
CA PRO A 138 -0.22 -10.18 -10.34
C PRO A 138 -0.01 -9.33 -9.08
N LEU A 139 -0.81 -9.61 -8.05
CA LEU A 139 -0.65 -9.17 -6.67
C LEU A 139 -0.21 -10.36 -5.80
N PHE A 140 0.77 -10.15 -4.93
CA PHE A 140 1.25 -11.15 -3.97
C PHE A 140 1.08 -10.63 -2.54
N VAL A 141 0.45 -11.45 -1.68
CA VAL A 141 0.24 -11.17 -0.26
C VAL A 141 0.62 -12.38 0.60
N ASP A 142 0.97 -12.16 1.87
CA ASP A 142 1.09 -13.25 2.84
C ASP A 142 -0.30 -13.69 3.32
N TYR A 143 -1.07 -12.77 3.91
CA TYR A 143 -2.43 -12.99 4.42
C TYR A 143 -3.48 -12.23 3.61
N GLY A 144 -3.16 -11.01 3.17
CA GLY A 144 -4.08 -10.06 2.54
C GLY A 144 -4.92 -9.29 3.56
N CYS A 145 -5.47 -9.96 4.58
CA CYS A 145 -6.39 -9.37 5.55
C CYS A 145 -5.79 -8.24 6.41
N ASN A 146 -4.46 -8.08 6.44
CA ASN A 146 -3.80 -7.02 7.20
C ASN A 146 -3.48 -5.78 6.34
N VAL A 147 -3.88 -5.79 5.07
CA VAL A 147 -3.68 -4.71 4.12
C VAL A 147 -4.94 -3.86 4.03
N ILE A 148 -4.75 -2.55 4.18
CA ILE A 148 -5.78 -1.52 4.02
C ILE A 148 -5.34 -0.62 2.88
N PHE A 149 -6.20 -0.48 1.87
CA PHE A 149 -6.08 0.55 0.83
C PHE A 149 -7.17 1.59 1.01
N GLY A 150 -6.78 2.85 0.96
CA GLY A 150 -7.70 3.98 0.82
C GLY A 150 -8.37 4.01 -0.56
N LYS A 151 -8.90 5.16 -0.91
CA LYS A 151 -9.65 5.43 -2.14
C LYS A 151 -8.71 5.84 -3.27
N ASN A 152 -9.14 5.59 -4.51
CA ASN A 152 -8.50 6.09 -5.72
C ASN A 152 -6.99 5.77 -5.82
N CYS A 153 -6.54 4.65 -5.23
CA CYS A 153 -5.17 4.21 -5.36
C CYS A 153 -4.94 3.49 -6.69
N PHE A 154 -3.71 3.50 -7.17
CA PHE A 154 -3.30 2.71 -8.32
C PHE A 154 -2.04 1.92 -7.99
N ALA A 155 -2.06 0.61 -8.20
CA ALA A 155 -0.87 -0.22 -8.12
C ALA A 155 -0.59 -0.93 -9.43
N ASN A 156 0.60 -0.70 -9.98
CA ASN A 156 1.04 -1.35 -11.20
C ASN A 156 1.50 -2.81 -10.93
N PHE A 157 1.88 -3.52 -12.00
CA PHE A 157 2.18 -4.95 -12.00
C PHE A 157 3.15 -5.39 -10.90
N ASN A 158 2.95 -6.60 -10.38
CA ASN A 158 3.85 -7.28 -9.46
C ASN A 158 4.02 -6.56 -8.10
N LEU A 159 2.96 -5.99 -7.55
CA LEU A 159 2.98 -5.53 -6.16
C LEU A 159 3.12 -6.74 -5.23
N THR A 160 4.09 -6.69 -4.32
CA THR A 160 4.33 -7.73 -3.30
C THR A 160 4.22 -7.13 -1.92
N ILE A 161 3.35 -7.70 -1.07
CA ILE A 161 3.09 -7.21 0.28
C ILE A 161 3.24 -8.37 1.28
N LEU A 162 4.25 -8.33 2.13
CA LEU A 162 4.41 -9.28 3.24
C LEU A 162 3.77 -8.68 4.48
N ASP A 163 2.45 -8.90 4.62
CA ASP A 163 1.58 -8.27 5.60
C ASP A 163 1.51 -9.05 6.93
N VAL A 164 2.67 -9.39 7.50
CA VAL A 164 2.77 -9.97 8.87
C VAL A 164 2.59 -8.92 9.99
N SER A 165 2.16 -7.72 9.64
CA SER A 165 1.58 -6.68 10.50
C SER A 165 0.72 -5.79 9.59
N LEU A 166 0.15 -4.70 10.12
CA LEU A 166 -0.72 -3.83 9.33
C LEU A 166 0.07 -3.08 8.25
N VAL A 167 -0.44 -3.14 7.02
CA VAL A 167 -0.01 -2.30 5.89
C VAL A 167 -1.13 -1.33 5.60
N ILE A 168 -0.92 -0.06 5.92
CA ILE A 168 -1.94 0.98 5.83
C ILE A 168 -1.54 1.94 4.73
N ILE A 169 -2.31 1.96 3.66
CA ILE A 169 -2.11 2.79 2.49
C ILE A 169 -3.27 3.78 2.45
N GLY A 170 -2.96 5.06 2.46
CA GLY A 170 -3.91 6.16 2.41
C GLY A 170 -4.59 6.30 1.04
N ASP A 171 -5.15 7.47 0.79
CA ASP A 171 -5.86 7.77 -0.44
C ASP A 171 -4.92 8.23 -1.56
N ARG A 172 -5.28 7.96 -2.82
CA ARG A 172 -4.60 8.45 -4.02
C ARG A 172 -3.12 8.07 -4.11
N VAL A 173 -2.72 7.01 -3.42
CA VAL A 173 -1.35 6.48 -3.48
C VAL A 173 -1.15 5.73 -4.80
N GLN A 174 -0.03 6.00 -5.45
CA GLN A 174 0.34 5.40 -6.73
C GLN A 174 1.63 4.58 -6.61
N PHE A 175 1.59 3.34 -7.06
CA PHE A 175 2.74 2.42 -7.09
C PHE A 175 3.15 2.13 -8.53
N GLY A 176 4.43 2.31 -8.82
CA GLY A 176 5.08 1.74 -10.01
C GLY A 176 5.16 0.20 -9.93
N PRO A 177 5.64 -0.46 -10.99
CA PRO A 177 5.67 -1.91 -11.04
C PRO A 177 6.77 -2.49 -10.14
N ASN A 178 6.58 -3.72 -9.67
CA ASN A 178 7.53 -4.46 -8.84
C ASN A 178 7.86 -3.78 -7.50
N VAL A 179 6.92 -3.02 -6.92
CA VAL A 179 7.09 -2.51 -5.57
C VAL A 179 6.92 -3.64 -4.55
N SER A 180 7.76 -3.62 -3.52
CA SER A 180 7.76 -4.59 -2.44
C SER A 180 7.62 -3.91 -1.09
N ILE A 181 6.59 -4.28 -0.33
CA ILE A 181 6.28 -3.76 1.01
C ILE A 181 6.46 -4.89 2.01
N TYR A 182 7.37 -4.73 2.97
CA TYR A 182 7.69 -5.77 3.95
C TYR A 182 7.38 -5.29 5.36
N CYS A 183 6.38 -5.88 6.01
CA CYS A 183 6.25 -5.81 7.46
C CYS A 183 7.14 -6.82 8.17
N ALA A 184 7.50 -7.91 7.49
CA ALA A 184 8.27 -9.02 8.06
C ALA A 184 9.72 -8.64 8.36
N GLY A 185 10.18 -8.98 9.56
CA GLY A 185 11.57 -8.90 9.99
C GLY A 185 12.02 -10.15 10.73
N HIS A 186 13.32 -10.40 10.70
CA HIS A 186 13.96 -11.42 11.52
C HIS A 186 15.08 -10.81 12.34
N ASP A 187 15.21 -11.28 13.58
CA ASP A 187 16.36 -10.91 14.40
C ASP A 187 17.66 -11.42 13.78
N THR A 188 18.73 -10.63 13.92
CA THR A 188 20.05 -11.01 13.41
C THR A 188 20.62 -12.25 14.12
N SER A 189 20.15 -12.54 15.33
CA SER A 189 20.47 -13.74 16.11
C SER A 189 20.15 -15.01 15.34
N VAL A 190 21.17 -15.85 15.16
CA VAL A 190 21.03 -17.20 14.59
C VAL A 190 20.08 -18.05 15.43
N LEU A 191 20.07 -17.86 16.76
CA LEU A 191 19.19 -18.62 17.64
C LEU A 191 17.71 -18.32 17.37
N SER A 192 17.37 -17.06 17.05
CA SER A 192 16.02 -16.69 16.63
C SER A 192 15.60 -17.48 15.38
N ARG A 193 16.49 -17.56 14.37
CA ARG A 193 16.25 -18.34 13.14
C ARG A 193 16.14 -19.85 13.39
N ILE A 194 16.96 -20.41 14.28
CA ILE A 194 16.87 -21.84 14.68
C ILE A 194 15.55 -22.12 15.40
N LYS A 195 15.09 -21.18 16.24
CA LYS A 195 13.80 -21.27 16.94
C LYS A 195 12.61 -21.01 16.02
N PHE A 196 12.87 -20.58 14.79
CA PHE A 196 11.87 -20.32 13.76
C PHE A 196 10.82 -19.31 14.23
N VAL A 197 11.29 -18.20 14.83
CA VAL A 197 10.44 -17.08 15.23
C VAL A 197 10.75 -15.85 14.38
N GLU A 198 9.75 -14.98 14.25
CA GLU A 198 9.83 -13.76 13.46
C GLU A 198 8.95 -12.67 14.11
N TYR A 199 9.02 -11.45 13.58
CA TYR A 199 8.19 -10.32 14.03
C TYR A 199 7.72 -9.49 12.83
N GLY A 200 6.65 -8.72 13.03
CA GLY A 200 6.10 -7.83 12.01
C GLY A 200 5.96 -6.39 12.50
N LEU A 201 6.57 -5.41 11.83
CA LEU A 201 6.33 -4.00 12.15
C LEU A 201 5.42 -3.37 11.09
N PRO A 202 4.44 -2.54 11.48
CA PRO A 202 3.49 -1.98 10.53
C PRO A 202 4.20 -1.07 9.52
N VAL A 203 3.65 -0.99 8.32
CA VAL A 203 4.08 -0.01 7.30
C VAL A 203 2.91 0.92 7.04
N ARG A 204 3.20 2.22 7.02
CA ARG A 204 2.24 3.27 6.70
C ARG A 204 2.69 4.04 5.47
N ILE A 205 1.81 4.20 4.50
CA ILE A 205 2.01 5.08 3.34
C ILE A 205 0.83 6.03 3.34
N GLU A 206 1.09 7.29 3.69
CA GLU A 206 0.05 8.32 3.76
C GLU A 206 -0.38 8.74 2.35
N ASP A 207 -1.43 9.55 2.28
CA ASP A 207 -2.08 9.92 1.04
C ASP A 207 -1.13 10.59 0.03
N ASP A 208 -1.54 10.56 -1.24
CA ASP A 208 -0.92 11.31 -2.33
C ASP A 208 0.56 10.93 -2.61
N CYS A 209 1.03 9.82 -2.03
CA CYS A 209 2.38 9.34 -2.26
C CYS A 209 2.53 8.70 -3.64
N TRP A 210 3.70 8.90 -4.25
CA TRP A 210 4.12 8.16 -5.45
C TRP A 210 5.33 7.28 -5.14
N ILE A 211 5.15 5.97 -5.28
CA ILE A 211 6.18 4.96 -5.00
C ILE A 211 6.70 4.41 -6.33
N GLY A 212 7.91 4.81 -6.71
CA GLY A 212 8.54 4.40 -7.96
C GLY A 212 8.74 2.90 -8.06
N GLY A 213 8.71 2.37 -9.29
CA GLY A 213 8.84 0.93 -9.53
C GLY A 213 10.13 0.31 -8.98
N GLY A 214 10.06 -0.93 -8.53
CA GLY A 214 11.20 -1.65 -7.92
C GLY A 214 11.59 -1.17 -6.52
N THR A 215 10.80 -0.30 -5.89
CA THR A 215 11.07 0.18 -4.53
C THR A 215 10.82 -0.93 -3.51
N ILE A 216 11.67 -0.99 -2.48
CA ILE A 216 11.54 -1.86 -1.32
C ILE A 216 11.28 -0.99 -0.08
N ILE A 217 10.18 -1.25 0.63
CA ILE A 217 9.81 -0.57 1.87
C ILE A 217 9.95 -1.56 3.03
N LEU A 218 10.79 -1.22 4.02
CA LEU A 218 11.13 -2.09 5.14
C LEU A 218 10.19 -1.95 6.34
N PRO A 219 10.23 -2.88 7.30
CA PRO A 219 9.32 -2.88 8.45
C PRO A 219 9.38 -1.60 9.28
N GLY A 220 8.23 -1.13 9.76
CA GLY A 220 8.16 0.02 10.68
C GLY A 220 8.28 1.38 9.99
N VAL A 221 8.29 1.42 8.66
CA VAL A 221 8.42 2.67 7.89
C VAL A 221 7.06 3.35 7.74
N THR A 222 7.06 4.67 7.97
CA THR A 222 6.01 5.59 7.54
C THR A 222 6.52 6.44 6.38
N ILE A 223 5.80 6.48 5.27
CA ILE A 223 6.04 7.43 4.17
C ILE A 223 5.00 8.53 4.29
N GLY A 224 5.46 9.74 4.62
CA GLY A 224 4.57 10.88 4.87
C GLY A 224 3.88 11.39 3.60
N ARG A 225 2.72 12.01 3.78
CA ARG A 225 1.80 12.52 2.73
C ARG A 225 2.53 13.24 1.60
N GLY A 226 2.12 13.00 0.36
CA GLY A 226 2.67 13.67 -0.83
C GLY A 226 4.13 13.34 -1.14
N THR A 227 4.71 12.31 -0.50
CA THR A 227 6.11 11.93 -0.73
C THR A 227 6.26 11.13 -2.02
N THR A 228 7.28 11.49 -2.79
CA THR A 228 7.76 10.70 -3.93
C THR A 228 8.98 9.87 -3.53
N VAL A 229 8.90 8.56 -3.76
CA VAL A 229 10.04 7.64 -3.64
C VAL A 229 10.49 7.24 -5.04
N GLY A 230 11.74 7.51 -5.39
CA GLY A 230 12.27 7.15 -6.71
C GLY A 230 12.41 5.64 -6.89
N SER A 231 12.34 5.20 -8.15
CA SER A 231 12.48 3.79 -8.53
C SER A 231 13.75 3.14 -7.99
N GLY A 232 13.63 1.87 -7.59
CA GLY A 232 14.73 1.07 -7.05
C GLY A 232 15.22 1.50 -5.66
N ALA A 233 14.52 2.41 -4.99
CA ALA A 233 14.91 2.84 -3.64
C ALA A 233 14.70 1.73 -2.60
N VAL A 234 15.52 1.74 -1.54
CA VAL A 234 15.32 0.87 -0.37
C VAL A 234 15.06 1.76 0.84
N VAL A 235 13.79 1.88 1.22
CA VAL A 235 13.32 2.74 2.29
C VAL A 235 13.51 2.02 3.62
N THR A 236 14.56 2.40 4.35
CA THR A 236 14.93 1.77 5.63
C THR A 236 14.54 2.62 6.85
N LYS A 237 13.99 3.82 6.63
CA LYS A 237 13.59 4.78 7.66
C LYS A 237 12.39 5.57 7.14
N SER A 238 11.52 6.00 8.03
CA SER A 238 10.39 6.85 7.70
C SER A 238 10.83 8.12 6.96
N LEU A 239 10.01 8.55 6.01
CA LEU A 239 10.23 9.72 5.18
C LEU A 239 9.24 10.81 5.58
N PRO A 240 9.70 12.06 5.79
CA PRO A 240 8.81 13.17 6.11
C PRO A 240 7.89 13.48 4.92
N PRO A 241 6.73 14.11 5.15
CA PRO A 241 5.79 14.48 4.09
C PRO A 241 6.42 15.44 3.07
N TYR A 242 5.79 15.53 1.90
CA TYR A 242 6.16 16.42 0.80
C TYR A 242 7.65 16.36 0.47
N SER A 243 8.20 15.15 0.37
CA SER A 243 9.61 14.92 0.12
C SER A 243 9.84 14.12 -1.14
N VAL A 244 11.03 14.25 -1.73
CA VAL A 244 11.53 13.33 -2.75
C VAL A 244 12.71 12.57 -2.19
N ALA A 245 12.60 11.23 -2.13
CA ALA A 245 13.63 10.36 -1.62
C ALA A 245 14.08 9.33 -2.66
N VAL A 246 15.38 9.08 -2.75
CA VAL A 246 15.96 8.12 -3.71
C VAL A 246 17.12 7.34 -3.08
N GLY A 247 17.49 6.20 -3.69
CA GLY A 247 18.70 5.44 -3.36
C GLY A 247 18.50 4.26 -2.41
N SER A 248 19.60 3.55 -2.15
CA SER A 248 19.64 2.40 -1.24
C SER A 248 20.82 2.55 -0.27
N PRO A 249 20.58 2.91 1.00
CA PRO A 249 19.27 3.24 1.59
C PRO A 249 18.74 4.60 1.11
N ALA A 250 17.42 4.76 1.05
CA ALA A 250 16.75 5.96 0.55
C ALA A 250 17.09 7.21 1.39
N ARG A 251 17.32 8.35 0.72
CA ARG A 251 17.59 9.64 1.36
C ARG A 251 16.77 10.73 0.67
N VAL A 252 16.23 11.65 1.46
CA VAL A 252 15.56 12.86 0.95
C VAL A 252 16.59 13.72 0.21
N ILE A 253 16.26 14.10 -1.01
CA ILE A 253 17.10 14.95 -1.88
C ILE A 253 16.49 16.34 -2.11
N LYS A 254 15.18 16.49 -1.94
CA LYS A 254 14.47 17.78 -1.94
C LYS A 254 13.12 17.66 -1.26
N THR A 255 12.54 18.79 -0.91
CA THR A 255 11.14 18.93 -0.50
C THR A 255 10.29 19.38 -1.69
N LEU A 256 8.99 19.15 -1.60
CA LEU A 256 7.96 19.58 -2.54
C LEU A 256 7.09 20.65 -1.86
N GLN A 257 6.32 21.38 -2.68
CA GLN A 257 5.28 22.26 -2.18
C GLN A 257 4.08 21.43 -1.71
N THR A 258 3.29 21.96 -0.79
CA THR A 258 2.02 21.30 -0.40
C THR A 258 0.96 21.47 -1.48
N VAL A 259 -0.13 20.72 -1.40
CA VAL A 259 -1.26 20.85 -2.33
C VAL A 259 -1.83 22.27 -2.29
N GLU A 260 -1.94 22.88 -1.10
CA GLU A 260 -2.44 24.25 -0.94
C GLU A 260 -1.52 25.27 -1.61
N GLU A 261 -0.20 25.09 -1.49
CA GLU A 261 0.79 25.94 -2.14
C GLU A 261 0.76 25.77 -3.67
N GLU A 262 0.62 24.55 -4.17
CA GLU A 262 0.50 24.26 -5.59
C GLU A 262 -0.80 24.82 -6.19
N LEU A 263 -1.92 24.75 -5.45
CA LEU A 263 -3.19 25.34 -5.86
C LEU A 263 -3.18 26.88 -5.83
N ALA A 264 -2.38 27.47 -4.93
CA ALA A 264 -2.21 28.92 -4.85
C ALA A 264 -1.30 29.48 -5.96
N ASP A 265 -0.46 28.66 -6.59
CA ASP A 265 0.45 29.09 -7.65
C ASP A 265 -0.25 29.16 -9.02
N PRO A 266 -0.48 30.37 -9.59
CA PRO A 266 -1.09 30.51 -10.90
C PRO A 266 -0.22 30.05 -12.07
N ALA A 267 1.07 29.80 -11.83
CA ALA A 267 1.97 29.25 -12.83
C ALA A 267 2.01 27.71 -12.83
N ASN A 268 1.40 27.04 -11.83
CA ASN A 268 1.38 25.58 -11.79
C ASN A 268 0.52 25.03 -12.95
N PRO A 269 1.10 24.25 -13.89
CA PRO A 269 0.40 23.78 -15.08
C PRO A 269 -0.71 22.76 -14.78
N TYR A 270 -0.73 22.19 -13.57
CA TYR A 270 -1.70 21.18 -13.14
C TYR A 270 -2.90 21.79 -12.42
N ARG A 271 -2.80 23.05 -11.95
CA ARG A 271 -3.83 23.70 -11.11
C ARG A 271 -5.22 23.69 -11.74
N ASP A 272 -5.30 24.01 -13.02
CA ASP A 272 -6.57 24.19 -13.74
C ASP A 272 -6.96 22.95 -14.58
N LEU A 273 -6.23 21.83 -14.43
CA LEU A 273 -6.59 20.58 -15.10
C LEU A 273 -7.82 19.94 -14.43
N PRO A 274 -8.71 19.30 -15.20
CA PRO A 274 -9.81 18.54 -14.63
C PRO A 274 -9.28 17.32 -13.87
N GLY A 275 -9.87 17.01 -12.72
CA GLY A 275 -9.48 15.85 -11.92
C GLY A 275 -10.10 15.82 -10.54
N ASN A 276 -9.77 14.78 -9.78
CA ASN A 276 -10.16 14.66 -8.38
C ASN A 276 -9.25 15.56 -7.55
N LEU A 277 -9.77 16.66 -7.02
CA LEU A 277 -9.12 17.36 -5.93
C LEU A 277 -9.36 16.57 -4.63
N PRO A 278 -8.43 16.61 -3.66
CA PRO A 278 -8.74 16.16 -2.31
C PRO A 278 -10.01 16.88 -1.82
N ASP A 279 -10.85 16.18 -1.07
CA ASP A 279 -11.92 16.84 -0.34
C ASP A 279 -11.28 17.95 0.51
N ARG A 280 -11.72 19.19 0.34
CA ARG A 280 -11.25 20.30 1.18
C ARG A 280 -11.87 20.09 2.56
N GLU A 281 -11.04 19.94 3.59
CA GLU A 281 -11.48 19.96 5.00
C GLU A 281 -12.34 21.20 5.32
#